data_AF-G1NQR1-F1
#
_entry.id   AF-G1NQR1-F1
#
_cell.length_a   1.000
_cell.length_b   1.000
_cell.length_c   1.000
_cell.angle_alpha   90.00
_cell.angle_beta   90.00
_cell.angle_gamma   90.00
#
_symmetry.space_group_name_H-M   'P 1'
#
loop_
_entity.id
_entity.type
_entity.pdbx_description
1 polymer ?
#
loop_
_entity_poly.entity_id
_entity_poly.type
_entity_poly.pdbx_seq_one_letter_code
_entity_poly.pdbx_strand_id
1 'polypeptide(L)'
;MEEKKVKQEDQSAEESAFLEALLEFQIKKKEAAIDKVLFDLKQVEKKNKEYNERNDNLKEEQQAHIRRILRRIEEKEKEKDSKEVVTRDDVEESLKDKWQYAKDKEQILKDLLFQTEETDQRLSVRQSERDYWLEYKNVGSRTDANKIKNLKKDIKEVKDDFQRSSEYYRNALKAMKEENDALVEMCMKKNKEQAPENAVRYLDKSSCREIEENEWLKQEVKLYRKEVRDLKASVQLLEEENIRLVRKLMDNKIQNLRVPRHLFLTQAAGLQGESLQDEIKAVEHREYSAKTDGEESLSRATVSCQRKKSFPKIQCETEIEKSQDRDEELQEMSLTPILNSLFEVERDFQEYLKLGPLVSNPICVIGRAMPIHKEPEETPSKSPPKGDHIGESDKHITPQMIKALSKEKVG
;
A
#
# COMPACT_ATOMS: atom_id res chain seq x y z
N MET A 1 -96.00 114.10 -142.41
CA MET A 1 -96.21 115.46 -141.88
C MET A 1 -95.40 115.56 -140.60
N GLU A 2 -94.13 115.98 -140.67
CA GLU A 2 -93.61 117.39 -140.64
C GLU A 2 -93.69 118.01 -139.24
N GLU A 3 -92.54 118.12 -138.52
CA GLU A 3 -91.69 119.32 -138.25
C GLU A 3 -92.26 120.27 -137.14
N LYS A 4 -91.58 120.92 -136.16
CA LYS A 4 -90.19 121.41 -135.94
C LYS A 4 -89.97 121.97 -134.48
N LYS A 5 -88.75 121.79 -133.91
CA LYS A 5 -87.81 122.69 -133.15
C LYS A 5 -88.10 123.50 -131.82
N VAL A 6 -87.24 123.24 -130.80
CA VAL A 6 -86.23 124.12 -130.06
C VAL A 6 -86.49 124.82 -128.69
N LYS A 7 -85.67 124.38 -127.68
CA LYS A 7 -84.95 124.99 -126.50
C LYS A 7 -85.63 125.70 -125.30
N GLN A 8 -85.25 125.29 -124.06
CA GLN A 8 -84.50 126.12 -123.07
C GLN A 8 -84.02 125.34 -121.82
N GLU A 9 -82.73 125.47 -121.49
CA GLU A 9 -81.98 125.07 -120.27
C GLU A 9 -81.86 126.29 -119.32
N ASP A 10 -81.84 126.10 -117.98
CA ASP A 10 -81.21 126.98 -116.94
C ASP A 10 -81.83 126.87 -115.52
N GLN A 11 -82.36 125.70 -115.10
CA GLN A 11 -82.78 125.47 -113.70
C GLN A 11 -82.06 124.30 -112.99
N SER A 12 -81.06 123.65 -113.61
CA SER A 12 -80.51 122.38 -113.12
C SER A 12 -79.26 122.48 -112.23
N ALA A 13 -78.69 123.68 -112.00
CA ALA A 13 -77.39 123.82 -111.33
C ALA A 13 -77.47 123.82 -109.78
N GLU A 14 -78.47 124.47 -109.18
CA GLU A 14 -78.66 124.46 -107.71
C GLU A 14 -79.25 123.12 -107.21
N GLU A 15 -80.06 122.43 -108.02
CA GLU A 15 -80.53 121.08 -107.73
C GLU A 15 -79.39 120.05 -107.78
N SER A 16 -78.42 120.23 -108.69
CA SER A 16 -77.27 119.33 -108.82
C SER A 16 -76.34 119.41 -107.60
N ALA A 17 -76.11 120.60 -107.03
CA ALA A 17 -75.26 120.77 -105.84
C ALA A 17 -75.88 120.16 -104.56
N PHE A 18 -77.22 120.25 -104.42
CA PHE A 18 -77.92 119.60 -103.31
C PHE A 18 -77.96 118.06 -103.46
N LEU A 19 -78.15 117.57 -104.68
CA LEU A 19 -78.08 116.14 -104.99
C LEU A 19 -76.68 115.57 -104.72
N GLU A 20 -75.62 116.33 -105.02
CA GLU A 20 -74.22 115.95 -104.79
C GLU A 20 -73.88 115.89 -103.30
N ALA A 21 -74.31 116.86 -102.49
CA ALA A 21 -74.14 116.83 -101.04
C ALA A 21 -74.94 115.70 -100.35
N LEU A 22 -76.13 115.37 -100.87
CA LEU A 22 -76.92 114.22 -100.40
C LEU A 22 -76.21 112.89 -100.74
N LEU A 23 -75.64 112.78 -101.93
CA LEU A 23 -74.83 111.65 -102.36
C LEU A 23 -73.59 111.49 -101.49
N GLU A 24 -72.88 112.58 -101.21
CA GLU A 24 -71.67 112.55 -100.39
C GLU A 24 -71.98 112.18 -98.92
N PHE A 25 -73.11 112.64 -98.38
CA PHE A 25 -73.59 112.18 -97.07
C PHE A 25 -73.96 110.69 -97.08
N GLN A 26 -74.61 110.20 -98.15
CA GLN A 26 -74.90 108.78 -98.30
C GLN A 26 -73.61 107.95 -98.45
N ILE A 27 -72.61 108.46 -99.18
CA ILE A 27 -71.29 107.84 -99.33
C ILE A 27 -70.60 107.78 -97.96
N LYS A 28 -70.49 108.89 -97.22
CA LYS A 28 -69.89 108.91 -95.88
C LYS A 28 -70.60 107.97 -94.91
N LYS A 29 -71.93 107.86 -94.99
CA LYS A 29 -72.71 106.90 -94.19
C LYS A 29 -72.39 105.45 -94.58
N LYS A 30 -72.20 105.17 -95.86
CA LYS A 30 -71.82 103.84 -96.38
C LYS A 30 -70.36 103.51 -96.06
N GLU A 31 -69.43 104.46 -96.17
CA GLU A 31 -68.03 104.35 -95.78
C GLU A 31 -67.90 104.08 -94.29
N ALA A 32 -68.60 104.83 -93.43
CA ALA A 32 -68.63 104.56 -91.99
C ALA A 32 -69.24 103.17 -91.67
N ALA A 33 -70.21 102.71 -92.47
CA ALA A 33 -70.74 101.36 -92.36
C ALA A 33 -69.72 100.30 -92.82
N ILE A 34 -68.96 100.57 -93.88
CA ILE A 34 -67.87 99.70 -94.37
C ILE A 34 -66.75 99.63 -93.34
N ASP A 35 -66.31 100.76 -92.76
CA ASP A 35 -65.27 100.80 -91.74
C ASP A 35 -65.68 100.03 -90.49
N LYS A 36 -66.95 100.13 -90.09
CA LYS A 36 -67.50 99.32 -89.00
C LYS A 36 -67.46 97.83 -89.33
N VAL A 37 -67.86 97.44 -90.54
CA VAL A 37 -67.80 96.05 -91.01
C VAL A 37 -66.36 95.56 -91.12
N LEU A 38 -65.42 96.37 -91.58
CA LEU A 38 -64.00 96.03 -91.66
C LEU A 38 -63.37 95.89 -90.27
N PHE A 39 -63.77 96.72 -89.31
CA PHE A 39 -63.36 96.59 -87.92
C PHE A 39 -63.90 95.29 -87.32
N ASP A 40 -65.18 94.98 -87.53
CA ASP A 40 -65.80 93.74 -87.08
C ASP A 40 -65.15 92.52 -87.75
N LEU A 41 -64.85 92.59 -89.05
CA LEU A 41 -64.12 91.56 -89.80
C LEU A 41 -62.74 91.31 -89.19
N LYS A 42 -61.96 92.37 -88.94
CA LYS A 42 -60.64 92.24 -88.29
C LYS A 42 -60.76 91.64 -86.88
N GLN A 43 -61.80 91.98 -86.13
CA GLN A 43 -62.04 91.39 -84.81
C GLN A 43 -62.38 89.90 -84.90
N VAL A 44 -63.20 89.51 -85.87
CA VAL A 44 -63.55 88.10 -86.13
C VAL A 44 -62.33 87.33 -86.62
N GLU A 45 -61.52 87.88 -87.52
CA GLU A 45 -60.27 87.25 -87.96
C GLU A 45 -59.31 87.03 -86.80
N LYS A 46 -59.17 88.01 -85.90
CA LYS A 46 -58.34 87.87 -84.70
C LYS A 46 -58.87 86.75 -83.80
N LYS A 47 -60.19 86.72 -83.52
CA LYS A 47 -60.82 85.65 -82.74
C LYS A 47 -60.65 84.28 -83.41
N ASN A 48 -60.76 84.20 -84.74
CA ASN A 48 -60.59 82.95 -85.48
C ASN A 48 -59.16 82.43 -85.39
N LYS A 49 -58.15 83.31 -85.43
CA LYS A 49 -56.75 82.95 -85.17
C LYS A 49 -56.55 82.42 -83.76
N GLU A 50 -57.07 83.12 -82.75
CA GLU A 50 -57.01 82.70 -81.34
C GLU A 50 -57.69 81.34 -81.12
N TYR A 51 -58.83 81.07 -81.79
CA TYR A 51 -59.50 79.78 -81.74
C TYR A 51 -58.70 78.66 -82.39
N ASN A 52 -58.05 78.92 -83.52
CA ASN A 52 -57.18 77.94 -84.18
C ASN A 52 -55.97 77.61 -83.31
N GLU A 53 -55.28 78.61 -82.76
CA GLU A 53 -54.15 78.41 -81.83
C GLU A 53 -54.57 77.61 -80.59
N ARG A 54 -55.75 77.92 -80.03
CA ARG A 54 -56.29 77.18 -78.88
C ARG A 54 -56.61 75.73 -79.23
N ASN A 55 -57.14 75.49 -80.42
CA ASN A 55 -57.46 74.15 -80.90
C ASN A 55 -56.18 73.33 -81.16
N ASP A 56 -55.14 73.95 -81.71
CA ASP A 56 -53.86 73.29 -81.95
C ASP A 56 -53.16 72.95 -80.62
N ASN A 57 -53.14 73.89 -79.66
CA ASN A 57 -52.65 73.62 -78.30
C ASN A 57 -53.43 72.46 -77.64
N LEU A 58 -54.76 72.43 -77.78
CA LEU A 58 -55.58 71.34 -77.23
C LEU A 58 -55.24 69.99 -77.86
N LYS A 59 -55.03 69.95 -79.19
CA LYS A 59 -54.62 68.72 -79.88
C LYS A 59 -53.24 68.25 -79.43
N GLU A 60 -52.29 69.17 -79.25
CA GLU A 60 -50.96 68.84 -78.73
C GLU A 60 -51.01 68.30 -77.31
N GLU A 61 -51.82 68.91 -76.43
CA GLU A 61 -52.07 68.43 -75.07
C GLU A 61 -52.70 67.04 -75.06
N GLN A 62 -53.73 66.81 -75.88
CA GLN A 62 -54.36 65.50 -76.04
C GLN A 62 -53.36 64.46 -76.55
N GLN A 63 -52.56 64.80 -77.56
CA GLN A 63 -51.56 63.91 -78.11
C GLN A 63 -50.44 63.62 -77.09
N ALA A 64 -50.04 64.61 -76.29
CA ALA A 64 -49.10 64.44 -75.19
C ALA A 64 -49.68 63.53 -74.09
N HIS A 65 -50.98 63.65 -73.80
CA HIS A 65 -51.65 62.79 -72.84
C HIS A 65 -51.72 61.34 -73.31
N ILE A 66 -52.10 61.11 -74.58
CA ILE A 66 -52.10 59.78 -75.20
C ILE A 66 -50.70 59.17 -75.15
N ARG A 67 -49.66 59.91 -75.55
CA ARG A 67 -48.26 59.45 -75.48
C ARG A 67 -47.85 59.06 -74.05
N ARG A 68 -48.29 59.82 -73.03
CA ARG A 68 -48.00 59.51 -71.62
C ARG A 68 -48.70 58.23 -71.17
N ILE A 69 -49.94 58.01 -71.58
CA ILE A 69 -50.69 56.79 -71.25
C ILE A 69 -50.02 55.58 -71.91
N LEU A 70 -49.69 55.66 -73.20
CA LEU A 70 -49.02 54.58 -73.92
C LEU A 70 -47.70 54.20 -73.26
N ARG A 71 -46.89 55.18 -72.86
CA ARG A 71 -45.63 54.93 -72.15
C ARG A 71 -45.84 54.20 -70.82
N ARG A 72 -46.85 54.60 -70.04
CA ARG A 72 -47.19 53.92 -68.77
C ARG A 72 -47.69 52.49 -68.98
N ILE A 73 -48.38 52.23 -70.08
CA ILE A 73 -48.81 50.86 -70.43
C ILE A 73 -47.60 50.02 -70.78
N GLU A 74 -46.72 50.53 -71.63
CA GLU A 74 -45.49 49.84 -72.06
C GLU A 74 -44.53 49.58 -70.88
N GLU A 75 -44.39 50.53 -69.95
CA GLU A 75 -43.61 50.34 -68.72
C GLU A 75 -44.17 49.20 -67.86
N LYS A 76 -45.51 49.13 -67.70
CA LYS A 76 -46.16 48.06 -66.93
C LYS A 76 -46.11 46.71 -67.64
N GLU A 77 -46.13 46.69 -68.97
CA GLU A 77 -45.97 45.49 -69.78
C GLU A 77 -44.54 44.96 -69.65
N LYS A 78 -43.53 45.82 -69.81
CA LYS A 78 -42.12 45.49 -69.53
C LYS A 78 -41.90 45.01 -68.11
N GLU A 79 -42.53 45.64 -67.12
CA GLU A 79 -42.44 45.20 -65.72
C GLU A 79 -43.04 43.80 -65.53
N LYS A 80 -44.14 43.48 -66.22
CA LYS A 80 -44.76 42.15 -66.21
C LYS A 80 -43.92 41.11 -66.96
N ASP A 81 -43.36 41.47 -68.10
CA ASP A 81 -42.49 40.57 -68.89
C ASP A 81 -41.13 40.35 -68.20
N SER A 82 -40.67 41.34 -67.42
CA SER A 82 -39.46 41.23 -66.60
C SER A 82 -39.68 40.46 -65.29
N LYS A 83 -40.93 40.24 -64.87
CA LYS A 83 -41.22 39.34 -63.74
C LYS A 83 -40.97 37.93 -64.25
N GLU A 84 -39.83 37.40 -63.81
CA GLU A 84 -39.39 36.03 -64.04
C GLU A 84 -40.58 35.08 -63.85
N VAL A 85 -40.97 34.41 -64.95
CA VAL A 85 -42.09 33.49 -64.96
C VAL A 85 -41.65 32.26 -64.17
N VAL A 86 -41.93 32.28 -62.87
CA VAL A 86 -41.67 31.13 -61.99
C VAL A 86 -42.53 29.98 -62.50
N THR A 87 -41.88 28.98 -63.07
CA THR A 87 -42.56 27.81 -63.60
C THR A 87 -43.04 26.95 -62.44
N ARG A 88 -44.10 26.16 -62.66
CA ARG A 88 -44.59 25.21 -61.67
C ARG A 88 -43.47 24.27 -61.19
N ASP A 89 -42.58 23.89 -62.11
CA ASP A 89 -41.47 22.99 -61.85
C ASP A 89 -40.43 23.63 -60.91
N ASP A 90 -40.13 24.93 -61.04
CA ASP A 90 -39.21 25.66 -60.15
C ASP A 90 -39.74 25.72 -58.71
N VAL A 91 -41.06 25.89 -58.56
CA VAL A 91 -41.73 25.83 -57.25
C VAL A 91 -41.66 24.42 -56.67
N GLU A 92 -41.91 23.40 -57.50
CA GLU A 92 -41.85 22.00 -57.06
C GLU A 92 -40.44 21.58 -56.64
N GLU A 93 -39.41 22.01 -57.37
CA GLU A 93 -38.00 21.79 -57.02
C GLU A 93 -37.64 22.50 -55.70
N SER A 94 -38.02 23.78 -55.54
CA SER A 94 -37.81 24.50 -54.28
C SER A 94 -38.53 23.84 -53.08
N LEU A 95 -39.73 23.28 -53.29
CA LEU A 95 -40.43 22.53 -52.25
C LEU A 95 -39.74 21.20 -51.93
N LYS A 96 -39.24 20.48 -52.93
CA LYS A 96 -38.47 19.25 -52.73
C LYS A 96 -37.20 19.52 -51.93
N ASP A 97 -36.47 20.59 -52.26
CA ASP A 97 -35.27 21.00 -51.53
C ASP A 97 -35.57 21.35 -50.08
N LYS A 98 -36.64 22.13 -49.82
CA LYS A 98 -37.08 22.45 -48.45
C LYS A 98 -37.50 21.21 -47.69
N TRP A 99 -38.18 20.27 -48.34
CA TRP A 99 -38.60 19.02 -47.72
C TRP A 99 -37.41 18.13 -47.38
N GLN A 100 -36.44 18.02 -48.30
CA GLN A 100 -35.20 17.27 -48.06
C GLN A 100 -34.39 17.91 -46.92
N TYR A 101 -34.25 19.23 -46.93
CA TYR A 101 -33.60 19.96 -45.83
C TYR A 101 -34.28 19.69 -44.48
N ALA A 102 -35.61 19.71 -44.43
CA ALA A 102 -36.36 19.42 -43.20
C ALA A 102 -36.11 17.97 -42.73
N LYS A 103 -36.09 17.01 -43.66
CA LYS A 103 -35.82 15.60 -43.36
C LYS A 103 -34.39 15.37 -42.85
N ASP A 104 -33.41 16.02 -43.47
CA ASP A 104 -32.00 15.94 -43.04
C ASP A 104 -31.83 16.55 -41.64
N LYS A 105 -32.50 17.67 -41.35
CA LYS A 105 -32.54 18.25 -40.00
C LYS A 105 -33.20 17.35 -38.97
N GLU A 106 -34.31 16.69 -39.33
CA GLU A 106 -34.96 15.73 -38.45
C GLU A 106 -34.05 14.55 -38.14
N GLN A 107 -33.30 14.05 -39.12
CA GLN A 107 -32.33 12.97 -38.91
C GLN A 107 -31.22 13.39 -37.95
N ILE A 108 -30.63 14.58 -38.16
CA ILE A 108 -29.61 15.14 -37.25
C ILE A 108 -30.17 15.28 -35.83
N LEU A 109 -31.41 15.74 -35.67
CA LEU A 109 -32.04 15.87 -34.35
C LEU A 109 -32.21 14.50 -33.68
N LYS A 110 -32.60 13.46 -34.42
CA LYS A 110 -32.69 12.09 -33.90
C LYS A 110 -31.33 11.57 -33.46
N ASP A 111 -30.29 11.78 -34.25
CA ASP A 111 -28.93 11.35 -33.94
C ASP A 111 -28.40 12.07 -32.69
N LEU A 112 -28.65 13.38 -32.57
CA LEU A 112 -28.29 14.15 -31.37
C LEU A 112 -29.06 13.71 -30.12
N LEU A 113 -30.35 13.38 -30.25
CA LEU A 113 -31.15 12.84 -29.14
C LEU A 113 -30.59 11.48 -28.69
N PHE A 114 -30.25 10.60 -29.62
CA PHE A 114 -29.64 9.31 -29.30
C PHE A 114 -28.29 9.49 -28.58
N GLN A 115 -27.43 10.38 -29.06
CA GLN A 115 -26.17 10.69 -28.40
C GLN A 115 -26.38 11.26 -26.99
N THR A 116 -27.36 12.15 -26.83
CA THR A 116 -27.70 12.73 -25.52
C THR A 116 -28.14 11.64 -24.54
N GLU A 117 -29.05 10.76 -24.97
CA GLU A 117 -29.54 9.65 -24.15
C GLU A 117 -28.42 8.67 -23.78
N GLU A 118 -27.55 8.32 -24.75
CA GLU A 118 -26.39 7.49 -24.49
C GLU A 118 -25.45 8.12 -23.45
N THR A 119 -25.19 9.43 -23.57
CA THR A 119 -24.36 10.15 -22.60
C THR A 119 -25.00 10.22 -21.22
N ASP A 120 -26.32 10.39 -21.13
CA ASP A 120 -27.07 10.40 -19.87
C ASP A 120 -27.01 9.04 -19.16
N GLN A 121 -27.13 7.95 -19.92
CA GLN A 121 -26.96 6.60 -19.37
C GLN A 121 -25.54 6.39 -18.83
N ARG A 122 -24.50 6.78 -19.59
CA ARG A 122 -23.10 6.72 -19.12
C ARG A 122 -22.89 7.57 -17.87
N LEU A 123 -23.47 8.77 -17.82
CA LEU A 123 -23.40 9.66 -16.66
C LEU A 123 -24.06 9.06 -15.43
N SER A 124 -25.22 8.43 -15.58
CA SER A 124 -25.94 7.75 -14.49
C SER A 124 -25.10 6.61 -13.90
N VAL A 125 -24.46 5.80 -14.75
CA VAL A 125 -23.53 4.75 -14.29
C VAL A 125 -22.37 5.37 -13.50
N ARG A 126 -21.72 6.41 -14.03
CA ARG A 126 -20.62 7.11 -13.33
C ARG A 126 -21.05 7.74 -12.01
N GLN A 127 -22.28 8.26 -11.92
CA GLN A 127 -22.83 8.78 -10.67
C GLN A 127 -23.01 7.67 -9.63
N SER A 128 -23.55 6.52 -10.02
CA SER A 128 -23.68 5.38 -9.09
C SER A 128 -22.33 4.84 -8.60
N GLU A 129 -21.31 4.78 -9.49
CA GLU A 129 -19.94 4.45 -9.10
C GLU A 129 -19.37 5.46 -8.09
N ARG A 130 -19.55 6.76 -8.36
CA ARG A 130 -19.10 7.83 -7.44
C ARG A 130 -19.76 7.67 -6.08
N ASP A 131 -21.06 7.41 -6.04
CA ASP A 131 -21.82 7.30 -4.80
C ASP A 131 -21.38 6.06 -4.00
N TYR A 132 -21.12 4.95 -4.67
CA TYR A 132 -20.51 3.76 -4.07
C TYR A 132 -19.14 4.08 -3.44
N TRP A 133 -18.25 4.76 -4.16
CA TRP A 133 -16.94 5.12 -3.63
C TRP A 133 -17.01 6.10 -2.46
N LEU A 134 -18.00 6.98 -2.47
CA LEU A 134 -18.24 7.93 -1.38
C LEU A 134 -18.77 7.21 -0.13
N GLU A 135 -19.68 6.25 -0.29
CA GLU A 135 -20.13 5.37 0.80
C GLU A 135 -18.96 4.54 1.36
N TYR A 136 -18.15 3.95 0.49
CA TYR A 136 -16.96 3.21 0.90
C TYR A 136 -16.00 4.12 1.66
N LYS A 137 -15.70 5.32 1.17
CA LYS A 137 -14.80 6.25 1.85
C LYS A 137 -15.32 6.65 3.25
N ASN A 138 -16.63 6.88 3.38
CA ASN A 138 -17.21 7.36 4.63
C ASN A 138 -17.43 6.26 5.67
N VAL A 139 -17.86 5.08 5.24
CA VAL A 139 -18.27 3.97 6.11
C VAL A 139 -17.35 2.76 5.93
N GLY A 140 -17.25 2.23 4.70
CA GLY A 140 -16.49 1.01 4.38
C GLY A 140 -15.02 1.07 4.80
N SER A 141 -14.37 2.21 4.58
CA SER A 141 -12.97 2.45 4.93
C SER A 141 -12.78 2.41 6.45
N ARG A 142 -13.74 2.90 7.23
CA ARG A 142 -13.68 2.85 8.70
C ARG A 142 -13.91 1.43 9.20
N THR A 143 -14.84 0.68 8.61
CA THR A 143 -15.07 -0.72 8.98
C THR A 143 -13.86 -1.59 8.65
N ASP A 144 -13.26 -1.41 7.47
CA ASP A 144 -12.06 -2.13 7.07
C ASP A 144 -10.86 -1.74 7.92
N ALA A 145 -10.68 -0.45 8.23
CA ALA A 145 -9.62 0.01 9.13
C ALA A 145 -9.74 -0.60 10.53
N ASN A 146 -10.97 -0.70 11.07
CA ASN A 146 -11.22 -1.35 12.35
C ASN A 146 -10.94 -2.86 12.28
N LYS A 147 -11.35 -3.54 11.20
CA LYS A 147 -11.05 -4.96 10.98
C LYS A 147 -9.54 -5.21 10.89
N ILE A 148 -8.82 -4.38 10.15
CA ILE A 148 -7.35 -4.43 10.06
C ILE A 148 -6.72 -4.20 11.43
N LYS A 149 -7.21 -3.23 12.20
CA LYS A 149 -6.71 -2.95 13.55
C LYS A 149 -6.91 -4.15 14.48
N ASN A 150 -8.07 -4.79 14.45
CA ASN A 150 -8.35 -5.98 15.25
C ASN A 150 -7.45 -7.14 14.83
N LEU A 151 -7.35 -7.45 13.54
CA LEU A 151 -6.45 -8.50 13.05
C LEU A 151 -4.98 -8.25 13.43
N LYS A 152 -4.52 -7.00 13.38
CA LYS A 152 -3.16 -6.64 13.86
C LYS A 152 -2.98 -6.89 15.35
N LYS A 153 -4.02 -6.65 16.16
CA LYS A 153 -4.01 -6.96 17.59
C LYS A 153 -3.92 -8.47 17.81
N ASP A 154 -4.76 -9.25 17.12
CA ASP A 154 -4.80 -10.71 17.25
C ASP A 154 -3.46 -11.34 16.83
N ILE A 155 -2.86 -10.86 15.73
CA ILE A 155 -1.53 -11.30 15.29
C ILE A 155 -0.47 -11.01 16.37
N LYS A 156 -0.54 -9.85 17.03
CA LYS A 156 0.39 -9.51 18.11
C LYS A 156 0.19 -10.43 19.31
N GLU A 157 -1.06 -10.67 19.70
CA GLU A 157 -1.39 -11.55 20.83
C GLU A 157 -0.88 -12.97 20.59
N VAL A 158 -1.16 -13.56 19.42
CA VAL A 158 -0.64 -14.89 19.05
C VAL A 158 0.88 -14.92 19.06
N LYS A 159 1.55 -13.86 18.59
CA LYS A 159 3.01 -13.78 18.62
C LYS A 159 3.56 -13.72 20.05
N ASP A 160 2.94 -12.93 20.92
CA ASP A 160 3.34 -12.80 22.32
C ASP A 160 3.12 -14.14 23.07
N ASP A 161 2.00 -14.82 22.80
CA ASP A 161 1.68 -16.15 23.37
C ASP A 161 2.64 -17.23 22.90
N PHE A 162 2.99 -17.23 21.61
CA PHE A 162 4.00 -18.12 21.06
C PHE A 162 5.37 -17.89 21.73
N GLN A 163 5.75 -16.63 21.93
CA GLN A 163 7.01 -16.31 22.59
C GLN A 163 7.02 -16.76 24.05
N ARG A 164 5.95 -16.50 24.81
CA ARG A 164 5.80 -16.98 26.20
C ARG A 164 5.86 -18.51 26.27
N SER A 165 5.18 -19.20 25.35
CA SER A 165 5.19 -20.66 25.28
C SER A 165 6.59 -21.20 24.96
N SER A 166 7.29 -20.58 24.01
CA SER A 166 8.67 -20.93 23.66
C SER A 166 9.63 -20.76 24.84
N GLU A 167 9.48 -19.67 25.60
CA GLU A 167 10.27 -19.42 26.81
C GLU A 167 9.95 -20.46 27.91
N TYR A 168 8.68 -20.78 28.12
CA TYR A 168 8.25 -21.84 29.03
C TYR A 168 8.90 -23.18 28.68
N TYR A 169 8.80 -23.63 27.42
CA TYR A 169 9.40 -24.90 27.01
C TYR A 169 10.93 -24.89 27.09
N ARG A 170 11.57 -23.75 26.78
CA ARG A 170 13.02 -23.60 26.92
C ARG A 170 13.45 -23.75 28.38
N ASN A 171 12.73 -23.14 29.31
CA ASN A 171 13.00 -23.24 30.74
C ASN A 171 12.73 -24.65 31.26
N ALA A 172 11.63 -25.28 30.86
CA ALA A 172 11.31 -26.67 31.22
C ALA A 172 12.38 -27.65 30.73
N LEU A 173 12.84 -27.49 29.48
CA LEU A 173 13.94 -28.29 28.93
C LEU A 173 15.23 -28.10 29.72
N LYS A 174 15.55 -26.86 30.09
CA LYS A 174 16.74 -26.55 30.88
C LYS A 174 16.67 -27.21 32.26
N ALA A 175 15.54 -27.09 32.96
CA ALA A 175 15.33 -27.73 34.25
C ALA A 175 15.44 -29.26 34.18
N MET A 176 14.84 -29.89 33.17
CA MET A 176 14.92 -31.33 32.97
C MET A 176 16.36 -31.80 32.66
N LYS A 177 17.14 -31.02 31.90
CA LYS A 177 18.56 -31.30 31.68
C LYS A 177 19.36 -31.23 32.98
N GLU A 178 19.15 -30.19 33.79
CA GLU A 178 19.82 -30.02 35.08
C GLU A 178 19.47 -31.17 36.05
N GLU A 179 18.21 -31.61 36.07
CA GLU A 179 17.79 -32.78 36.85
C GLU A 179 18.44 -34.08 36.36
N ASN A 180 18.47 -34.30 35.06
CA ASN A 180 19.13 -35.47 34.47
C ASN A 180 20.64 -35.47 34.76
N ASP A 181 21.31 -34.32 34.65
CA ASP A 181 22.73 -34.18 34.98
C ASP A 181 22.98 -34.50 36.46
N ALA A 182 22.11 -34.03 37.36
CA ALA A 182 22.20 -34.32 38.80
C ALA A 182 21.99 -35.82 39.09
N LEU A 183 21.03 -36.47 38.43
CA LEU A 183 20.80 -37.92 38.54
C LEU A 183 22.00 -38.72 38.03
N VAL A 184 22.55 -38.33 36.87
CA VAL A 184 23.76 -38.96 36.32
C VAL A 184 24.94 -38.79 37.28
N GLU A 185 25.14 -37.61 37.86
CA GLU A 185 26.20 -37.39 38.84
C GLU A 185 26.02 -38.26 40.09
N MET A 186 24.79 -38.38 40.58
CA MET A 186 24.47 -39.23 41.74
C MET A 186 24.71 -40.71 41.45
N CYS A 187 24.30 -41.20 40.28
CA CYS A 187 24.60 -42.56 39.82
C CYS A 187 26.12 -42.78 39.70
N MET A 188 26.87 -41.81 39.16
CA MET A 188 28.32 -41.89 39.07
C MET A 188 29.00 -41.94 40.44
N LYS A 189 28.52 -41.19 41.43
CA LYS A 189 29.01 -41.24 42.82
C LYS A 189 28.77 -42.60 43.45
N LYS A 190 27.53 -43.11 43.37
CA LYS A 190 27.19 -44.46 43.86
C LYS A 190 28.04 -45.53 43.20
N ASN A 191 28.24 -45.47 41.89
CA ASN A 191 29.10 -46.42 41.18
C ASN A 191 30.56 -46.35 41.65
N LYS A 192 31.09 -45.16 41.95
CA LYS A 192 32.45 -45.01 42.51
C LYS A 192 32.56 -45.57 43.93
N GLU A 193 31.53 -45.39 44.76
CA GLU A 193 31.47 -45.94 46.12
C GLU A 193 31.32 -47.48 46.11
N GLN A 194 30.55 -48.03 45.18
CA GLN A 194 30.35 -49.48 45.03
C GLN A 194 31.51 -50.17 44.28
N ALA A 195 32.32 -49.43 43.52
CA ALA A 195 33.47 -49.98 42.79
C ALA A 195 34.44 -50.80 43.68
N PRO A 196 34.89 -50.31 44.86
CA PRO A 196 35.74 -51.10 45.75
C PRO A 196 35.02 -52.35 46.30
N GLU A 197 33.76 -52.24 46.71
CA GLU A 197 32.99 -53.39 47.21
C GLU A 197 32.83 -54.47 46.15
N ASN A 198 32.47 -54.06 44.93
CA ASN A 198 32.39 -54.96 43.79
C ASN A 198 33.77 -55.56 43.45
N ALA A 199 34.85 -54.78 43.50
CA ALA A 199 36.19 -55.29 43.26
C ALA A 199 36.57 -56.37 44.28
N VAL A 200 36.29 -56.14 45.57
CA VAL A 200 36.54 -57.12 46.65
C VAL A 200 35.71 -58.41 46.45
N ARG A 201 34.47 -58.31 45.96
CA ARG A 201 33.64 -59.48 45.65
C ARG A 201 34.24 -60.42 44.60
N TYR A 202 35.07 -59.91 43.69
CA TYR A 202 35.74 -60.71 42.65
C TYR A 202 37.15 -61.17 43.04
N LEU A 203 37.64 -60.83 44.24
CA LEU A 203 38.93 -61.32 44.74
C LEU A 203 38.81 -62.75 45.28
N ASP A 204 39.93 -63.47 45.26
CA ASP A 204 40.02 -64.79 45.87
C ASP A 204 39.90 -64.71 47.40
N LYS A 205 39.36 -65.77 47.98
CA LYS A 205 39.05 -65.85 49.42
C LYS A 205 40.27 -65.63 50.33
N SER A 206 41.48 -65.95 49.87
CA SER A 206 42.75 -65.66 50.57
C SER A 206 43.04 -64.16 50.59
N SER A 207 42.92 -63.48 49.45
CA SER A 207 43.14 -62.04 49.34
C SER A 207 42.12 -61.24 50.16
N CYS A 208 40.87 -61.68 50.27
CA CYS A 208 39.90 -61.05 51.16
C CYS A 208 40.31 -61.14 52.63
N ARG A 209 40.79 -62.30 53.10
CA ARG A 209 41.29 -62.46 54.48
C ARG A 209 42.49 -61.56 54.75
N GLU A 210 43.43 -61.45 53.81
CA GLU A 210 44.59 -60.56 53.94
C GLU A 210 44.16 -59.09 54.08
N ILE A 211 43.11 -58.67 53.39
CA ILE A 211 42.57 -57.31 53.51
C ILE A 211 41.95 -57.08 54.90
N GLU A 212 41.14 -58.01 55.39
CA GLU A 212 40.53 -57.96 56.73
C GLU A 212 41.60 -57.92 57.84
N GLU A 213 42.62 -58.77 57.74
CA GLU A 213 43.74 -58.80 58.69
C GLU A 213 44.53 -57.48 58.66
N ASN A 214 44.78 -56.91 57.47
CA ASN A 214 45.42 -55.60 57.34
C ASN A 214 44.59 -54.47 57.94
N GLU A 215 43.26 -54.50 57.81
CA GLU A 215 42.38 -53.53 58.45
C GLU A 215 42.44 -53.63 59.97
N TRP A 216 42.40 -54.85 60.51
CA TRP A 216 42.55 -55.10 61.94
C TRP A 216 43.90 -54.59 62.46
N LEU A 217 44.99 -54.92 61.78
CA LEU A 217 46.34 -54.43 62.11
C LEU A 217 46.43 -52.90 62.08
N LYS A 218 45.75 -52.23 61.12
CA LYS A 218 45.71 -50.75 61.08
C LYS A 218 44.99 -50.16 62.29
N GLN A 219 43.90 -50.78 62.76
CA GLN A 219 43.21 -50.33 63.97
C GLN A 219 44.09 -50.53 65.21
N GLU A 220 44.75 -51.68 65.30
CA GLU A 220 45.66 -52.02 66.38
C GLU A 220 46.86 -51.04 66.44
N VAL A 221 47.45 -50.71 65.29
CA VAL A 221 48.51 -49.69 65.20
C VAL A 221 47.99 -48.31 65.63
N LYS A 222 46.74 -47.94 65.32
CA LYS A 222 46.16 -46.67 65.81
C LYS A 222 46.03 -46.65 67.33
N LEU A 223 45.69 -47.79 67.94
CA LEU A 223 45.58 -47.95 69.38
C LEU A 223 46.96 -47.83 70.05
N TYR A 224 47.96 -48.60 69.61
CA TYR A 224 49.33 -48.47 70.12
C TYR A 224 49.89 -47.07 69.94
N ARG A 225 49.61 -46.39 68.81
CA ARG A 225 50.01 -44.98 68.63
C ARG A 225 49.35 -44.03 69.62
N LYS A 226 48.16 -44.35 70.13
CA LYS A 226 47.52 -43.58 71.20
C LYS A 226 48.20 -43.89 72.54
N GLU A 227 48.41 -45.16 72.87
CA GLU A 227 49.07 -45.56 74.12
C GLU A 227 50.49 -44.99 74.22
N VAL A 228 51.26 -45.00 73.13
CA VAL A 228 52.58 -44.37 73.10
C VAL A 228 52.50 -42.87 73.34
N ARG A 229 51.48 -42.18 72.81
CA ARG A 229 51.27 -40.74 73.07
C ARG A 229 50.92 -40.50 74.54
N ASP A 230 50.04 -41.30 75.12
CA ASP A 230 49.61 -41.18 76.51
C ASP A 230 50.77 -41.50 77.48
N LEU A 231 51.55 -42.55 77.19
CA LEU A 231 52.74 -42.90 77.96
C LEU A 231 53.80 -41.80 77.89
N LYS A 232 54.04 -41.24 76.70
CA LYS A 232 54.96 -40.11 76.51
C LYS A 232 54.53 -38.90 77.35
N ALA A 233 53.24 -38.58 77.39
CA ALA A 233 52.72 -37.50 78.23
C ALA A 233 52.91 -37.80 79.74
N SER A 234 52.69 -39.05 80.16
CA SER A 234 52.93 -39.45 81.56
C SER A 234 54.40 -39.37 81.96
N VAL A 235 55.33 -39.75 81.07
CA VAL A 235 56.77 -39.65 81.31
C VAL A 235 57.18 -38.18 81.44
N GLN A 236 56.69 -37.31 80.55
CA GLN A 236 56.96 -35.87 80.62
C GLN A 236 56.48 -35.26 81.94
N LEU A 237 55.26 -35.60 82.40
CA LEU A 237 54.77 -35.16 83.70
C LEU A 237 55.63 -35.64 84.88
N LEU A 238 56.09 -36.90 84.82
CA LEU A 238 56.97 -37.45 85.85
C LEU A 238 58.35 -36.76 85.85
N GLU A 239 58.90 -36.48 84.67
CA GLU A 239 60.14 -35.72 84.51
C GLU A 239 59.99 -34.30 85.09
N GLU A 240 58.89 -33.61 84.79
CA GLU A 240 58.57 -32.29 85.34
C GLU A 240 58.46 -32.33 86.87
N GLU A 241 57.79 -33.35 87.42
CA GLU A 241 57.67 -33.53 88.87
C GLU A 241 59.02 -33.84 89.53
N ASN A 242 59.84 -34.70 88.92
CA ASN A 242 61.18 -35.00 89.40
C ASN A 242 62.06 -33.75 89.39
N ILE A 243 62.04 -32.96 88.31
CA ILE A 243 62.76 -31.68 88.24
C ILE A 243 62.27 -30.73 89.34
N ARG A 244 60.96 -30.68 89.58
CA ARG A 244 60.36 -29.87 90.65
C ARG A 244 60.82 -30.33 92.04
N LEU A 245 60.88 -31.63 92.30
CA LEU A 245 61.36 -32.20 93.57
C LEU A 245 62.86 -31.95 93.77
N VAL A 246 63.68 -32.16 92.74
CA VAL A 246 65.12 -31.84 92.77
C VAL A 246 65.33 -30.35 93.04
N ARG A 247 64.56 -29.47 92.39
CA ARG A 247 64.59 -28.02 92.65
C ARG A 247 64.26 -27.70 94.11
N LYS A 248 63.21 -28.28 94.68
CA LYS A 248 62.87 -28.14 96.10
C LYS A 248 63.98 -28.64 97.02
N LEU A 249 64.62 -29.77 96.71
CA LEU A 249 65.72 -30.31 97.50
C LEU A 249 66.94 -29.38 97.47
N MET A 250 67.26 -28.81 96.31
CA MET A 250 68.31 -27.80 96.17
C MET A 250 67.97 -26.52 96.95
N ASP A 251 66.72 -26.03 96.86
CA ASP A 251 66.26 -24.86 97.62
C ASP A 251 66.32 -25.12 99.14
N ASN A 252 65.90 -26.30 99.60
CA ASN A 252 66.02 -26.71 101.01
C ASN A 252 67.49 -26.79 101.46
N LYS A 253 68.38 -27.34 100.62
CA LYS A 253 69.82 -27.39 100.90
C LYS A 253 70.42 -25.98 100.98
N ILE A 254 70.02 -25.08 100.10
CA ILE A 254 70.42 -23.67 100.12
C ILE A 254 69.89 -22.96 101.38
N GLN A 255 68.64 -23.20 101.78
CA GLN A 255 68.04 -22.63 103.00
C GLN A 255 68.73 -23.14 104.27
N ASN A 256 69.00 -24.45 104.37
CA ASN A 256 69.68 -25.05 105.53
C ASN A 256 71.13 -24.57 105.71
N LEU A 257 71.80 -24.19 104.62
CA LEU A 257 73.16 -23.63 104.69
C LEU A 257 73.20 -22.24 105.34
N ARG A 258 72.07 -21.53 105.51
CA ARG A 258 71.99 -20.16 106.10
C ARG A 258 73.07 -19.21 105.58
N VAL A 259 73.50 -19.40 104.33
CA VAL A 259 74.43 -18.52 103.63
C VAL A 259 73.60 -17.62 102.72
N PRO A 260 73.73 -16.29 102.84
CA PRO A 260 73.12 -15.38 101.89
C PRO A 260 73.56 -15.66 100.44
N ARG A 261 72.61 -15.68 99.49
CA ARG A 261 72.82 -15.96 98.04
C ARG A 261 73.90 -15.10 97.36
N HIS A 262 74.41 -14.05 97.99
CA HIS A 262 75.48 -13.21 97.48
C HIS A 262 76.90 -13.74 97.74
N LEU A 263 77.09 -14.76 98.59
CA LEU A 263 78.43 -15.31 98.90
C LEU A 263 78.84 -16.50 98.01
N PHE A 264 77.89 -17.19 97.36
CA PHE A 264 78.20 -18.23 96.37
C PHE A 264 78.49 -17.68 94.96
N LEU A 265 78.33 -16.37 94.75
CA LEU A 265 78.73 -15.70 93.51
C LEU A 265 80.20 -15.22 93.52
N THR A 266 80.94 -15.36 94.62
CA THR A 266 82.26 -14.71 94.80
C THR A 266 83.45 -15.68 94.92
N GLN A 267 83.26 -16.98 94.67
CA GLN A 267 84.35 -17.98 94.62
C GLN A 267 84.54 -18.67 93.27
N ALA A 268 83.98 -18.10 92.21
CA ALA A 268 84.39 -18.35 90.82
C ALA A 268 84.96 -17.07 90.20
N ALA A 269 85.93 -16.43 90.88
CA ALA A 269 86.77 -15.40 90.28
C ALA A 269 87.99 -16.08 89.67
N GLY A 270 87.88 -16.42 88.38
CA GLY A 270 88.96 -17.03 87.62
C GLY A 270 88.67 -17.25 86.14
N LEU A 271 87.99 -16.32 85.46
CA LEU A 271 88.29 -15.86 84.09
C LEU A 271 87.28 -14.75 83.67
N GLN A 272 87.79 -13.74 82.97
CA GLN A 272 87.12 -12.58 82.37
C GLN A 272 85.82 -12.94 81.63
N GLY A 273 84.75 -12.15 81.76
CA GLY A 273 84.37 -11.10 80.79
C GLY A 273 83.61 -11.75 79.62
N GLU A 274 82.34 -11.50 79.33
CA GLU A 274 81.59 -10.26 79.24
C GLU A 274 80.09 -10.58 79.28
N SER A 275 79.30 -9.52 79.41
CA SER A 275 77.84 -9.47 79.34
C SER A 275 77.19 -10.33 78.24
N LEU A 276 76.11 -11.03 78.59
CA LEU A 276 74.88 -11.06 77.78
C LEU A 276 73.71 -11.51 78.67
N GLN A 277 72.96 -10.52 79.19
CA GLN A 277 71.52 -10.69 79.30
C GLN A 277 70.99 -10.74 77.86
N ASP A 278 69.98 -11.60 77.64
CA ASP A 278 69.30 -11.91 76.37
C ASP A 278 70.00 -12.90 75.42
N GLU A 279 69.99 -14.19 75.77
CA GLU A 279 69.75 -15.30 74.82
C GLU A 279 69.59 -16.66 75.56
N ILE A 280 68.39 -16.96 76.06
CA ILE A 280 67.94 -18.35 76.31
C ILE A 280 66.56 -18.55 75.67
N LYS A 281 66.49 -18.24 74.39
CA LYS A 281 65.59 -18.89 73.43
C LYS A 281 66.43 -19.10 72.17
N ALA A 282 66.46 -20.34 71.69
CA ALA A 282 67.36 -20.84 70.63
C ALA A 282 68.78 -21.08 71.18
N VAL A 283 69.48 -22.20 70.99
CA VAL A 283 69.48 -23.31 70.02
C VAL A 283 70.03 -24.52 70.83
N GLU A 284 69.50 -25.74 70.76
CA GLU A 284 70.02 -26.78 69.88
C GLU A 284 69.10 -28.01 69.90
N HIS A 285 68.41 -28.25 68.78
CA HIS A 285 68.51 -29.54 68.10
C HIS A 285 68.57 -29.22 66.60
N ARG A 286 69.81 -29.00 66.15
CA ARG A 286 70.17 -28.90 64.75
C ARG A 286 70.31 -30.31 64.16
N GLU A 287 69.50 -30.55 63.15
CA GLU A 287 69.75 -31.32 61.92
C GLU A 287 70.94 -32.28 61.92
N TYR A 288 70.64 -33.57 61.74
CA TYR A 288 71.42 -34.42 60.84
C TYR A 288 70.65 -34.62 59.53
N SER A 289 71.27 -34.12 58.46
CA SER A 289 70.99 -34.48 57.08
C SER A 289 71.29 -35.94 56.83
N ALA A 290 70.36 -36.66 56.20
CA ALA A 290 70.67 -37.78 55.33
C ALA A 290 70.15 -37.42 53.92
N LYS A 291 71.10 -37.08 53.05
CA LYS A 291 70.91 -37.05 51.61
C LYS A 291 70.71 -38.50 51.14
N THR A 292 69.66 -38.74 50.37
CA THR A 292 69.71 -39.69 49.25
C THR A 292 69.06 -39.00 48.06
N ASP A 293 69.91 -38.45 47.21
CA ASP A 293 69.63 -38.30 45.79
C ASP A 293 69.28 -39.67 45.20
N GLY A 294 68.33 -39.66 44.27
CA GLY A 294 67.90 -40.82 43.52
C GLY A 294 66.74 -40.50 42.58
N GLU A 295 66.75 -39.31 41.97
CA GLU A 295 66.02 -39.03 40.73
C GLU A 295 66.68 -39.88 39.64
N GLU A 296 66.07 -41.02 39.29
CA GLU A 296 66.38 -41.72 38.05
C GLU A 296 65.23 -41.52 37.07
N SER A 297 65.47 -40.57 36.17
CA SER A 297 64.75 -40.39 34.92
C SER A 297 64.79 -41.69 34.12
N LEU A 298 63.66 -42.37 33.98
CA LEU A 298 63.44 -43.36 32.92
C LEU A 298 62.47 -42.81 31.88
N SER A 299 63.07 -42.18 30.88
CA SER A 299 62.87 -42.45 29.46
C SER A 299 61.43 -42.68 29.00
N ARG A 300 60.88 -41.58 28.47
CA ARG A 300 59.80 -41.56 27.50
C ARG A 300 60.18 -42.42 26.27
N ALA A 301 59.70 -43.66 26.22
CA ALA A 301 59.66 -44.46 25.00
C ALA A 301 58.23 -44.47 24.46
N THR A 302 58.01 -43.65 23.43
CA THR A 302 56.85 -43.70 22.55
C THR A 302 56.76 -45.08 21.92
N VAL A 303 55.75 -45.87 22.29
CA VAL A 303 55.30 -47.03 21.50
C VAL A 303 53.87 -46.75 21.04
N SER A 304 53.75 -46.50 19.75
CA SER A 304 52.47 -46.48 19.04
C SER A 304 51.91 -47.91 19.04
N CYS A 305 50.69 -48.07 19.56
CA CYS A 305 49.84 -49.20 19.20
C CYS A 305 48.42 -48.68 18.96
N GLN A 306 48.10 -48.47 17.69
CA GLN A 306 46.72 -48.52 17.21
C GLN A 306 46.13 -49.88 17.59
N ARG A 307 44.95 -49.89 18.21
CA ARG A 307 43.90 -50.86 17.87
C ARG A 307 42.53 -50.43 18.39
N LYS A 308 41.64 -50.27 17.42
CA LYS A 308 40.18 -50.15 17.53
C LYS A 308 39.60 -51.34 18.31
N LYS A 309 38.54 -51.09 19.10
CA LYS A 309 37.30 -51.88 19.28
C LYS A 309 36.69 -51.55 20.65
N SER A 310 35.63 -50.73 20.65
CA SER A 310 34.20 -51.12 20.71
C SER A 310 33.73 -51.39 22.14
N PHE A 311 32.94 -50.46 22.68
CA PHE A 311 32.21 -50.60 23.93
C PHE A 311 31.01 -51.55 23.76
N PRO A 312 30.79 -52.54 24.64
CA PRO A 312 29.49 -53.17 24.78
C PRO A 312 28.61 -52.35 25.73
N LYS A 313 27.37 -52.17 25.28
CA LYS A 313 26.20 -51.62 25.97
C LYS A 313 25.79 -52.58 27.09
N ILE A 314 25.87 -52.14 28.34
CA ILE A 314 25.32 -52.89 29.47
C ILE A 314 23.85 -52.50 29.62
N GLN A 315 22.98 -53.45 29.33
CA GLN A 315 21.56 -53.43 29.71
C GLN A 315 21.48 -53.99 31.14
N CYS A 316 20.80 -53.27 32.04
CA CYS A 316 20.42 -53.80 33.35
C CYS A 316 19.02 -54.40 33.22
N GLU A 317 18.94 -55.72 33.08
CA GLU A 317 17.73 -56.46 33.44
C GLU A 317 17.72 -56.63 34.96
N THR A 318 16.60 -56.27 35.58
CA THR A 318 16.36 -56.52 37.01
C THR A 318 15.26 -57.57 37.09
N GLU A 319 15.65 -58.81 37.43
CA GLU A 319 14.75 -59.81 37.98
C GLU A 319 14.47 -59.44 39.44
N ILE A 320 13.22 -59.10 39.77
CA ILE A 320 12.74 -59.16 41.15
C ILE A 320 11.51 -60.05 41.18
N GLU A 321 11.68 -61.11 41.95
CA GLU A 321 10.75 -62.13 42.37
C GLU A 321 9.66 -61.54 43.28
N LYS A 322 8.41 -61.71 42.82
CA LYS A 322 7.13 -61.82 43.53
C LYS A 322 7.07 -61.39 45.01
N SER A 323 6.28 -60.35 45.25
CA SER A 323 5.35 -60.32 46.38
C SER A 323 3.96 -59.97 45.84
N GLN A 324 2.99 -60.83 46.15
CA GLN A 324 1.57 -60.63 45.87
C GLN A 324 0.97 -59.82 47.04
N ASP A 325 0.35 -58.69 46.74
CA ASP A 325 -1.00 -58.43 47.25
C ASP A 325 -1.72 -57.39 46.37
N ARG A 326 -3.02 -57.64 46.22
CA ARG A 326 -4.10 -57.00 45.45
C ARG A 326 -4.13 -55.46 45.48
N ASP A 327 -4.70 -54.69 44.54
CA ASP A 327 -5.90 -54.84 43.69
C ASP A 327 -5.87 -53.79 42.53
N GLU A 328 -6.81 -53.96 41.60
CA GLU A 328 -7.34 -53.00 40.60
C GLU A 328 -6.80 -53.01 39.14
N GLU A 329 -7.66 -53.58 38.30
CA GLU A 329 -7.71 -53.64 36.85
C GLU A 329 -7.29 -52.35 36.13
N LEU A 330 -6.28 -52.44 35.26
CA LEU A 330 -6.15 -51.51 34.13
C LEU A 330 -5.96 -52.29 32.84
N GLN A 331 -6.96 -52.13 31.98
CA GLN A 331 -7.06 -52.68 30.64
C GLN A 331 -5.82 -52.38 29.81
N GLU A 332 -5.24 -53.46 29.32
CA GLU A 332 -4.31 -53.50 28.20
C GLU A 332 -5.07 -53.08 26.91
N MET A 333 -5.26 -51.78 26.69
CA MET A 333 -5.68 -51.25 25.39
C MET A 333 -4.45 -50.88 24.56
N SER A 334 -4.21 -51.70 23.54
CA SER A 334 -3.33 -51.54 22.39
C SER A 334 -2.99 -50.09 21.98
N LEU A 335 -1.79 -49.63 22.38
CA LEU A 335 -1.20 -48.33 21.98
C LEU A 335 -0.56 -48.34 20.57
N THR A 336 -0.72 -49.41 19.80
CA THR A 336 -0.10 -49.59 18.47
C THR A 336 -0.54 -48.61 17.38
N PRO A 337 -1.80 -48.09 17.33
CA PRO A 337 -2.20 -47.15 16.27
C PRO A 337 -1.62 -45.73 16.45
N ILE A 338 -1.46 -45.29 17.71
CA ILE A 338 -1.06 -43.91 18.04
C ILE A 338 0.41 -43.68 17.73
N LEU A 339 1.26 -44.69 17.97
CA LEU A 339 2.69 -44.60 17.65
C LEU A 339 2.95 -44.49 16.13
N ASN A 340 2.17 -45.18 15.29
CA ASN A 340 2.35 -45.11 13.84
C ASN A 340 1.98 -43.74 13.26
N SER A 341 0.98 -43.06 13.81
CA SER A 341 0.58 -41.70 13.40
C SER A 341 1.66 -40.65 13.73
N LEU A 342 2.38 -40.81 14.84
CA LEU A 342 3.47 -39.90 15.23
C LEU A 342 4.70 -40.02 14.30
N PHE A 343 5.00 -41.22 13.79
CA PHE A 343 6.12 -41.44 12.87
C PHE A 343 5.87 -40.90 11.45
N GLU A 344 4.61 -40.76 11.02
CA GLU A 344 4.27 -40.14 9.73
C GLU A 344 4.44 -38.63 9.76
N VAL A 345 4.03 -37.99 10.86
CA VAL A 345 4.18 -36.55 11.06
C VAL A 345 5.66 -36.13 11.06
N GLU A 346 6.55 -36.93 11.67
CA GLU A 346 8.00 -36.64 11.70
C GLU A 346 8.66 -36.70 10.31
N ARG A 347 8.10 -37.46 9.36
CA ARG A 347 8.59 -37.50 7.97
C ARG A 347 8.23 -36.23 7.19
N ASP A 348 7.03 -35.71 7.40
CA ASP A 348 6.56 -34.49 6.72
C ASP A 348 7.37 -33.26 7.17
N PHE A 349 7.78 -33.20 8.44
CA PHE A 349 8.63 -32.11 8.96
C PHE A 349 10.06 -32.14 8.42
N GLN A 350 10.60 -33.30 8.08
CA GLN A 350 11.95 -33.43 7.48
C GLN A 350 11.99 -32.95 6.01
N GLU A 351 10.84 -32.90 5.34
CA GLU A 351 10.75 -32.39 3.96
C GLU A 351 10.81 -30.85 3.92
N TYR A 352 10.24 -30.19 4.93
CA TYR A 352 10.33 -28.73 5.10
C TYR A 352 11.73 -28.24 5.48
N LEU A 353 12.51 -29.05 6.21
CA LEU A 353 13.89 -28.71 6.60
C LEU A 353 14.90 -28.81 5.43
N LYS A 354 14.55 -29.47 4.32
CA LYS A 354 15.38 -29.56 3.10
C LYS A 354 15.24 -28.34 2.18
N LEU A 355 14.25 -27.48 2.41
CA LEU A 355 14.15 -26.20 1.73
C LEU A 355 15.15 -25.25 2.40
N GLY A 356 16.23 -24.92 1.70
CA GLY A 356 17.22 -23.96 2.17
C GLY A 356 16.60 -22.58 2.47
N PRO A 357 17.34 -21.65 3.11
CA PRO A 357 16.80 -20.36 3.52
C PRO A 357 16.12 -19.68 2.35
N LEU A 358 14.79 -19.49 2.44
CA LEU A 358 14.03 -18.70 1.48
C LEU A 358 14.61 -17.29 1.49
N VAL A 359 15.42 -16.98 0.49
CA VAL A 359 15.89 -15.62 0.23
C VAL A 359 14.64 -14.80 -0.08
N SER A 360 14.13 -14.11 0.94
CA SER A 360 13.07 -13.13 0.80
C SER A 360 13.62 -11.92 0.05
N ASN A 361 13.70 -12.06 -1.28
CA ASN A 361 13.88 -10.93 -2.18
C ASN A 361 12.61 -10.06 -2.07
N PRO A 362 12.69 -8.82 -1.59
CA PRO A 362 11.56 -7.91 -1.68
C PRO A 362 11.30 -7.69 -3.18
N ILE A 363 10.15 -8.16 -3.66
CA ILE A 363 9.69 -7.85 -5.01
C ILE A 363 9.39 -6.35 -5.04
N CYS A 364 10.36 -5.56 -5.49
CA CYS A 364 10.18 -4.13 -5.74
C CYS A 364 9.45 -3.98 -7.07
N VAL A 365 8.17 -3.61 -7.03
CA VAL A 365 7.41 -3.23 -8.22
C VAL A 365 7.66 -1.75 -8.48
N ILE A 366 8.62 -1.46 -9.37
CA ILE A 366 8.81 -0.11 -9.90
C ILE A 366 7.81 0.07 -11.05
N GLY A 367 6.77 0.86 -10.82
CA GLY A 367 5.81 1.23 -11.86
C GLY A 367 6.48 2.11 -12.92
N ARG A 368 6.57 1.62 -14.16
CA ARG A 368 6.97 2.42 -15.31
C ARG A 368 5.71 3.06 -15.91
N ALA A 369 5.65 4.38 -15.97
CA ALA A 369 4.59 5.06 -16.72
C ALA A 369 4.74 4.71 -18.20
N MET A 370 3.75 3.98 -18.74
CA MET A 370 3.65 3.69 -20.17
C MET A 370 2.98 4.88 -20.86
N PRO A 371 3.45 5.32 -22.04
CA PRO A 371 2.73 6.29 -22.83
C PRO A 371 1.33 5.76 -23.13
N ILE A 372 0.30 6.56 -22.86
CA ILE A 372 -1.07 6.26 -23.26
C ILE A 372 -1.04 6.06 -24.77
N HIS A 373 -1.44 4.87 -25.22
CA HIS A 373 -1.55 4.54 -26.62
C HIS A 373 -2.51 5.57 -27.25
N LYS A 374 -2.03 6.37 -28.19
CA LYS A 374 -2.94 7.13 -29.04
C LYS A 374 -3.76 6.09 -29.81
N GLU A 375 -5.07 6.21 -29.76
CA GLU A 375 -5.98 5.36 -30.52
C GLU A 375 -5.53 5.36 -31.99
N PRO A 376 -5.35 4.18 -32.61
CA PRO A 376 -5.06 4.13 -34.03
C PRO A 376 -6.26 4.69 -34.79
N GLU A 377 -5.98 5.62 -35.71
CA GLU A 377 -6.93 6.09 -36.72
C GLU A 377 -7.68 4.90 -37.32
N GLU A 378 -9.01 4.98 -37.27
CA GLU A 378 -9.91 4.06 -37.92
C GLU A 378 -9.59 3.99 -39.41
N THR A 379 -9.16 2.82 -39.87
CA THR A 379 -9.24 2.46 -41.28
C THR A 379 -10.23 1.31 -41.43
N PRO A 380 -11.08 1.34 -42.48
CA PRO A 380 -12.18 0.41 -42.60
C PRO A 380 -11.73 -0.91 -43.21
N SER A 381 -12.50 -1.95 -42.88
CA SER A 381 -12.63 -3.22 -43.60
C SER A 381 -11.67 -4.35 -43.21
N LYS A 382 -12.24 -5.39 -42.59
CA LYS A 382 -12.53 -6.66 -43.28
C LYS A 382 -13.38 -7.55 -42.37
N SER A 383 -14.59 -7.89 -42.81
CA SER A 383 -15.42 -8.95 -42.23
C SER A 383 -14.85 -10.34 -42.55
N PRO A 384 -14.83 -11.27 -41.59
CA PRO A 384 -14.92 -12.70 -41.89
C PRO A 384 -16.02 -13.38 -41.02
N PRO A 385 -16.35 -14.66 -41.23
CA PRO A 385 -17.66 -15.09 -41.70
C PRO A 385 -18.57 -15.61 -40.57
N LYS A 386 -19.86 -15.78 -40.91
CA LYS A 386 -20.84 -16.57 -40.17
C LYS A 386 -20.24 -17.91 -39.72
N GLY A 387 -20.20 -18.12 -38.41
CA GLY A 387 -19.94 -19.39 -37.76
C GLY A 387 -20.79 -19.49 -36.50
N ASP A 388 -21.63 -20.53 -36.44
CA ASP A 388 -22.49 -20.85 -35.32
C ASP A 388 -21.68 -21.15 -34.06
N HIS A 389 -21.87 -20.35 -33.01
CA HIS A 389 -21.46 -20.72 -31.66
C HIS A 389 -22.65 -20.57 -30.71
N ILE A 390 -23.29 -21.71 -30.48
CA ILE A 390 -24.13 -21.97 -29.33
C ILE A 390 -23.22 -22.03 -28.10
N GLY A 391 -23.50 -21.18 -27.11
CA GLY A 391 -23.29 -21.50 -25.70
C GLY A 391 -21.89 -21.28 -25.12
N GLU A 392 -21.47 -20.03 -24.98
CA GLU A 392 -20.61 -19.64 -23.85
C GLU A 392 -21.44 -18.80 -22.90
N SER A 393 -21.84 -19.42 -21.79
CA SER A 393 -22.49 -18.72 -20.68
C SER A 393 -21.48 -17.79 -20.04
N ASP A 394 -21.89 -16.52 -19.99
CA ASP A 394 -21.21 -15.41 -19.35
C ASP A 394 -20.82 -15.79 -17.92
N LYS A 395 -19.53 -16.06 -17.66
CA LYS A 395 -19.00 -16.49 -16.35
C LYS A 395 -18.87 -15.32 -15.37
N HIS A 396 -19.71 -14.30 -15.49
CA HIS A 396 -19.65 -13.09 -14.70
C HIS A 396 -20.75 -13.13 -13.65
N ILE A 397 -20.35 -13.35 -12.39
CA ILE A 397 -21.27 -13.34 -11.26
C ILE A 397 -21.79 -11.90 -11.13
N THR A 398 -23.06 -11.68 -11.51
CA THR A 398 -23.71 -10.39 -11.34
C THR A 398 -24.24 -10.22 -9.92
N PRO A 399 -24.29 -8.98 -9.38
CA PRO A 399 -24.81 -8.69 -8.04
C PRO A 399 -26.25 -9.18 -7.80
N GLN A 400 -27.05 -9.31 -8.87
CA GLN A 400 -28.40 -9.87 -8.82
C GLN A 400 -28.39 -11.37 -8.46
N MET A 401 -27.40 -12.13 -8.94
CA MET A 401 -27.23 -13.54 -8.60
C MET A 401 -26.87 -13.73 -7.12
N ILE A 402 -26.01 -12.86 -6.57
CA ILE A 402 -25.65 -12.85 -5.15
C ILE A 402 -26.87 -12.49 -4.27
N LYS A 403 -27.72 -11.57 -4.76
CA LYS A 403 -28.96 -11.17 -4.08
C LYS A 403 -30.05 -12.26 -4.14
N ALA A 404 -30.06 -13.10 -5.16
CA ALA A 404 -30.96 -14.25 -5.25
C ALA A 404 -30.58 -15.35 -4.24
N LEU A 405 -29.28 -15.66 -4.12
CA LEU A 405 -28.77 -16.66 -3.18
C LEU A 405 -28.97 -16.30 -1.70
N SER A 406 -29.08 -15.01 -1.39
CA SER A 406 -29.31 -14.51 -0.03
C SER A 406 -30.79 -14.49 0.37
N LYS A 407 -31.73 -14.63 -0.58
CA LYS A 407 -33.17 -14.73 -0.29
C LYS A 407 -33.65 -16.16 -0.03
N GLU A 408 -32.90 -17.17 -0.47
CA GLU A 408 -33.26 -18.59 -0.32
C GLU A 408 -32.98 -19.16 1.08
N LYS A 409 -32.31 -18.39 1.96
CA LYS A 409 -32.03 -18.78 3.35
C LYS A 409 -33.03 -18.24 4.38
N VAL A 410 -34.14 -17.66 3.94
CA VAL A 410 -35.26 -17.26 4.80
C VAL A 410 -36.53 -17.90 4.26
N GLY A 411 -36.62 -19.22 4.45
CA GLY A 411 -37.79 -20.06 4.21
C GLY A 411 -37.88 -21.09 5.32
#